data_AF-U9TTC1-F1
#
_entry.id   AF-U9TTC1-F1
#
_cell.length_a   1.000
_cell.length_b   1.000
_cell.length_c   1.000
_cell.angle_alpha   90.00
_cell.angle_beta   90.00
_cell.angle_gamma   90.00
#
_symmetry.space_group_name_H-M   'P 1'
#
loop_
_entity.id
_entity.type
_entity.pdbx_description
1 polymer ?
#
loop_
_entity_poly.entity_id
_entity_poly.type
_entity_poly.pdbx_seq_one_letter_code
_entity_poly.pdbx_strand_id
1 'polypeptide(L)'
;NLRLDNINRPRYDEENTGDELLNILSEFSPDSLINITLSEDWKFSIDTLTRFLESYRVRTLNEFDIIQQGVIKRSNCTHMKHIRINDSDTSDSDDMFWLLKLIEYFFKIS
;
A
#
# COMPACT_ATOMS: atom_id res chain seq x y z
N ASN A 1 2.78 -13.44 -3.11
CA ASN A 1 1.61 -12.71 -2.58
C ASN A 1 1.85 -12.52 -1.09
N LEU A 2 1.98 -11.28 -0.64
CA LEU A 2 2.21 -10.92 0.76
C LEU A 2 0.95 -10.23 1.30
N ARG A 3 0.40 -10.71 2.41
CA ARG A 3 -0.72 -10.05 3.09
C ARG A 3 -0.36 -9.77 4.54
N LEU A 4 -0.32 -8.49 4.91
CA LEU A 4 0.08 -8.00 6.22
C LEU A 4 -1.12 -7.76 7.15
N ASP A 5 -2.32 -8.10 6.71
CA ASP A 5 -3.57 -8.05 7.50
C ASP A 5 -3.69 -9.18 8.53
N ASN A 6 -3.01 -10.31 8.30
CA ASN A 6 -3.06 -11.48 9.17
C ASN A 6 -1.90 -11.55 10.18
N ILE A 7 -0.97 -10.60 10.12
CA ILE A 7 0.16 -10.55 11.04
C ILE A 7 -0.25 -9.68 12.23
N ASN A 8 -0.19 -10.26 13.43
CA ASN A 8 -0.40 -9.50 14.67
C ASN A 8 0.60 -8.35 14.72
N ARG A 9 0.11 -7.11 14.67
CA ARG A 9 0.94 -5.94 14.93
C ARG A 9 1.58 -6.09 16.30
N PRO A 10 2.89 -5.80 16.46
CA PRO A 10 3.49 -5.76 17.78
C PRO A 10 2.66 -4.84 18.69
N ARG A 11 2.28 -5.35 19.87
CA ARG A 11 1.43 -4.63 20.86
C ARG A 11 2.08 -3.37 21.45
N TYR A 12 3.32 -3.09 21.07
CA TYR A 12 4.01 -1.89 21.50
C TYR A 12 3.68 -0.78 20.49
N ASP A 13 3.09 0.31 21.00
CA ASP A 13 2.85 1.55 20.28
C ASP A 13 4.16 2.27 19.93
N GLU A 14 5.07 1.57 19.25
CA GLU A 14 6.20 2.22 18.61
C GLU A 14 5.65 2.92 17.37
N GLU A 15 5.80 4.26 17.35
CA GLU A 15 5.06 5.16 16.46
C GLU A 15 5.31 4.94 14.96
N ASN A 16 6.26 4.08 14.56
CA ASN A 16 6.69 3.96 13.16
C ASN A 16 6.91 2.51 12.68
N THR A 17 6.29 1.49 13.31
CA THR A 17 6.48 0.09 12.90
C THR A 17 6.12 -0.15 11.42
N GLY A 18 5.10 0.52 10.90
CA GLY A 18 4.72 0.45 9.48
C GLY A 18 5.80 0.99 8.54
N ASP A 19 6.48 2.07 8.94
CA ASP A 19 7.54 2.68 8.13
C ASP A 19 8.77 1.79 8.06
N GLU A 20 9.17 1.21 9.18
CA GLU A 20 10.28 0.25 9.21
C GLU A 20 9.98 -0.97 8.32
N LEU A 21 8.76 -1.50 8.41
CA LEU A 21 8.32 -2.62 7.57
C LEU A 21 8.40 -2.27 6.09
N LEU A 22 7.89 -1.10 5.68
CA LEU A 22 7.94 -0.68 4.29
C LEU A 22 9.36 -0.40 3.81
N ASN A 23 10.24 0.13 4.66
CA ASN A 23 11.66 0.29 4.31
C ASN A 23 12.34 -1.07 4.07
N ILE A 24 12.11 -2.06 4.95
CA ILE A 24 12.61 -3.42 4.79
C ILE A 24 12.09 -4.04 3.49
N LEU A 25 10.78 -3.91 3.22
CA LEU A 25 10.22 -4.42 1.97
C LEU A 25 10.79 -3.69 0.75
N SER A 26 11.06 -2.40 0.82
CA SER A 26 11.67 -1.66 -0.28
C SER A 26 13.05 -2.24 -0.63
N GLU A 27 13.87 -2.50 0.39
CA GLU A 27 15.25 -2.97 0.25
C GLU A 27 15.37 -4.46 -0.08
N PHE A 28 14.53 -5.30 0.52
CA PHE A 28 14.70 -6.76 0.50
C PHE A 28 13.62 -7.53 -0.25
N SER A 29 12.58 -6.87 -0.79
CA SER A 29 11.52 -7.61 -1.50
C SER A 29 12.07 -8.30 -2.75
N PRO A 30 11.78 -9.59 -2.95
CA PRO A 30 12.15 -10.29 -4.17
C PRO A 30 11.30 -9.84 -5.36
N ASP A 31 11.81 -9.93 -6.59
CA ASP A 31 11.06 -9.58 -7.81
C ASP A 31 9.78 -10.40 -8.01
N SER A 32 9.71 -11.59 -7.38
CA SER A 32 8.52 -12.43 -7.36
C SER A 32 7.38 -11.88 -6.49
N LEU A 33 7.63 -10.84 -5.68
CA LEU A 33 6.62 -10.21 -4.84
C LEU A 33 5.77 -9.23 -5.67
N ILE A 34 4.85 -9.79 -6.45
CA ILE A 34 4.04 -9.04 -7.41
C ILE A 34 2.66 -8.63 -6.87
N ASN A 35 2.21 -9.20 -5.74
CA ASN A 35 0.90 -8.89 -5.13
C ASN A 35 1.10 -8.62 -3.63
N ILE A 36 0.59 -7.47 -3.16
CA ILE A 36 0.79 -6.98 -1.80
C ILE A 36 -0.53 -6.45 -1.24
N THR A 37 -0.86 -6.86 -0.01
CA THR A 37 -1.96 -6.31 0.78
C THR A 37 -1.42 -5.77 2.09
N LEU A 38 -1.60 -4.47 2.35
CA LEU A 38 -1.24 -3.82 3.62
C LEU A 38 -2.50 -3.58 4.47
N SER A 39 -2.37 -3.60 5.79
CA SER A 39 -3.40 -3.03 6.67
C SER A 39 -2.99 -1.62 7.11
N GLU A 40 -3.94 -0.69 7.17
CA GLU A 40 -3.74 0.63 7.76
C GLU A 40 -3.32 0.56 9.23
N ASP A 41 -3.64 -0.56 9.91
CA ASP A 41 -3.30 -0.78 11.31
C ASP A 41 -1.78 -0.70 11.56
N TRP A 42 -0.98 -0.92 10.52
CA TRP A 42 0.47 -0.78 10.53
C TRP A 42 0.96 0.67 10.71
N LYS A 43 0.10 1.67 10.51
CA LYS A 43 0.41 3.10 10.72
C LYS A 43 1.67 3.56 9.98
N PHE A 44 1.74 3.31 8.67
CA PHE A 44 2.81 3.85 7.82
C PHE A 44 2.52 5.29 7.38
N SER A 45 3.57 6.07 7.16
CA SER A 45 3.52 7.43 6.63
C SER A 45 3.40 7.44 5.11
N ILE A 46 2.89 8.56 4.59
CA ILE A 46 2.74 8.80 3.15
C ILE A 46 4.10 8.81 2.44
N ASP A 47 5.12 9.41 3.06
CA ASP A 47 6.47 9.49 2.51
C ASP A 47 7.09 8.09 2.33
N THR A 48 7.02 7.26 3.37
CA THR A 48 7.58 5.92 3.34
C THR A 48 6.81 5.02 2.35
N LEU A 49 5.48 5.16 2.27
CA LEU A 49 4.69 4.48 1.24
C LEU A 49 5.11 4.89 -0.17
N THR A 50 5.34 6.18 -0.42
CA THR A 50 5.76 6.69 -1.73
C THR A 50 7.12 6.10 -2.13
N ARG A 51 8.09 6.13 -1.21
CA ARG A 51 9.42 5.52 -1.41
C ARG A 51 9.33 4.02 -1.68
N PHE A 52 8.43 3.34 -0.99
CA PHE A 52 8.15 1.93 -1.23
C PHE A 52 7.61 1.71 -2.66
N LEU A 53 6.64 2.49 -3.13
CA LEU A 53 6.11 2.34 -4.49
C LEU A 53 7.16 2.72 -5.56
N GLU A 54 8.03 3.71 -5.30
CA GLU A 54 9.20 4.03 -6.15
C GLU A 54 10.15 2.84 -6.30
N SER A 55 10.39 2.07 -5.23
CA SER A 55 11.19 0.85 -5.34
C SER A 55 10.59 -0.19 -6.28
N TYR A 56 9.26 -0.12 -6.51
CA TYR A 56 8.54 -0.97 -7.45
C TYR A 56 8.50 -0.42 -8.88
N ARG A 57 9.07 0.75 -9.19
CA ARG A 57 9.11 1.24 -10.58
C ARG A 57 9.89 0.37 -11.54
N VAL A 58 10.96 -0.26 -11.04
CA VAL A 58 11.87 -1.08 -11.86
C VAL A 58 11.48 -2.56 -11.88
N ARG A 59 10.46 -2.95 -11.11
CA ARG A 59 9.98 -4.33 -10.96
C ARG A 59 8.47 -4.41 -11.18
N THR A 60 7.93 -5.61 -11.35
CA THR A 60 6.50 -5.77 -11.61
C THR A 60 5.71 -5.76 -10.30
N LEU A 61 4.74 -4.85 -10.18
CA LEU A 61 3.68 -4.91 -9.17
C LEU A 61 2.36 -5.11 -9.93
N ASN A 62 1.67 -6.22 -9.68
CA ASN A 62 0.42 -6.59 -10.34
C ASN A 62 -0.80 -6.11 -9.54
N GLU A 63 -0.75 -6.23 -8.22
CA GLU A 63 -1.85 -5.88 -7.34
C GLU A 63 -1.32 -5.24 -6.06
N PHE A 64 -1.93 -4.12 -5.66
CA PHE A 64 -1.64 -3.44 -4.41
C PHE A 64 -2.94 -3.08 -3.71
N ASP A 65 -3.13 -3.63 -2.52
CA ASP A 65 -4.34 -3.49 -1.73
C ASP A 65 -4.02 -2.85 -0.37
N ILE A 66 -4.92 -1.99 0.11
CA ILE A 66 -4.90 -1.48 1.48
C ILE A 66 -6.21 -1.88 2.17
N ILE A 67 -6.11 -2.50 3.34
CA ILE A 67 -7.23 -2.79 4.23
C ILE A 67 -7.36 -1.67 5.25
N GLN A 68 -8.55 -1.11 5.36
CA GLN A 68 -8.89 -0.05 6.29
C GLN A 68 -10.18 -0.43 7.02
N GLN A 69 -10.15 -0.50 8.35
CA GLN A 69 -11.31 -0.87 9.19
C GLN A 69 -12.05 -2.14 8.70
N GLY A 70 -11.30 -3.11 8.15
CA GLY A 70 -11.86 -4.34 7.58
C GLY A 70 -12.38 -4.22 6.14
N VAL A 71 -12.35 -3.04 5.53
CA VAL A 71 -12.69 -2.77 4.13
C VAL A 71 -11.44 -2.85 3.25
N ILE A 72 -11.47 -3.64 2.17
CA ILE A 72 -10.34 -3.79 1.25
C ILE A 72 -10.48 -2.82 0.09
N LYS A 73 -9.55 -1.88 -0.02
CA LYS A 73 -9.39 -0.99 -1.18
C LYS A 73 -8.34 -1.58 -2.11
N ARG A 74 -8.75 -1.99 -3.31
CA ARG A 74 -7.88 -2.69 -4.27
C ARG A 74 -7.44 -1.81 -5.43
N SER A 75 -6.18 -1.94 -5.79
CA SER A 75 -5.61 -1.32 -7.00
C SER A 75 -4.99 -2.39 -7.90
N ASN A 76 -5.51 -2.50 -9.12
CA ASN A 76 -4.91 -3.33 -10.15
C ASN A 76 -3.78 -2.56 -10.84
N CYS A 77 -2.57 -3.08 -10.74
CA CYS A 77 -1.33 -2.52 -11.28
C CYS A 77 -0.85 -3.26 -12.57
N THR A 78 -1.54 -4.31 -13.03
CA THR A 78 -1.20 -5.05 -14.27
C THR A 78 -1.50 -4.28 -15.56
N HIS A 79 -2.45 -3.33 -15.55
CA HIS A 79 -2.87 -2.53 -16.71
C HIS A 79 -2.68 -1.04 -16.43
N MET A 80 -1.41 -0.65 -16.19
CA MET A 80 -0.96 0.70 -15.81
C MET A 80 -1.27 1.78 -16.87
N LYS A 81 -2.56 2.12 -16.99
CA LYS A 81 -3.09 3.39 -17.49
C LYS A 81 -4.34 3.84 -16.71
N HIS A 82 -5.05 2.94 -16.04
CA HIS A 82 -6.26 3.27 -15.27
C HIS A 82 -6.44 2.33 -14.07
N ILE A 83 -6.16 2.82 -12.87
CA ILE A 83 -6.59 2.17 -11.62
C ILE A 83 -8.10 2.44 -11.45
N ARG A 84 -8.90 1.40 -11.21
CA ARG A 84 -10.33 1.51 -10.88
C ARG A 84 -10.52 1.17 -9.41
N ILE A 85 -10.82 2.17 -8.59
CA ILE A 85 -11.18 2.01 -7.19
C ILE A 85 -12.63 1.55 -7.13
N ASN A 86 -12.88 0.38 -6.56
CA ASN A 86 -14.23 -0.02 -6.16
C ASN A 86 -14.42 0.46 -4.72
N ASP A 87 -14.94 1.67 -4.55
CA ASP A 87 -15.42 2.14 -3.26
C ASP A 87 -16.72 1.37 -2.97
N SER A 88 -16.60 0.24 -2.27
CA SER A 88 -17.74 -0.28 -1.51
C SER A 88 -17.62 0.28 -0.10
N ASP A 89 -18.32 1.40 0.10
CA ASP A 89 -18.77 1.98 1.36
C ASP A 89 -17.76 1.99 2.53
N THR A 90 -17.15 3.16 2.80
CA THR A 90 -17.22 3.82 4.13
C THR A 90 -16.46 5.15 4.16
N SER A 91 -17.20 6.21 4.45
CA SER A 91 -16.89 7.35 5.33
C SER A 91 -15.48 7.96 5.29
N ASP A 92 -15.35 9.03 4.51
CA ASP A 92 -14.58 10.27 4.78
C ASP A 92 -13.51 10.19 5.88
N SER A 93 -12.31 9.77 5.47
CA SER A 93 -11.06 10.22 6.07
C SER A 93 -10.30 10.94 4.97
N ASP A 94 -10.23 12.27 5.06
CA ASP A 94 -9.59 13.14 4.06
C ASP A 94 -8.14 12.72 3.73
N ASP A 95 -7.41 12.18 4.72
CA ASP A 95 -6.03 11.71 4.56
C ASP A 95 -5.93 10.48 3.64
N MET A 96 -6.91 9.58 3.68
CA MET A 96 -6.94 8.41 2.81
C MET A 96 -7.40 8.74 1.40
N PHE A 97 -8.22 9.77 1.22
CA PHE A 97 -8.52 10.30 -0.12
C PHE A 97 -7.23 10.81 -0.79
N TRP A 98 -6.37 11.51 -0.05
CA TRP A 98 -5.07 11.94 -0.56
C TRP A 98 -4.10 10.80 -0.82
N LEU A 99 -4.05 9.78 0.04
CA LEU A 99 -3.24 8.58 -0.19
C LEU A 99 -3.67 7.81 -1.45
N LEU A 100 -4.98 7.65 -1.66
CA LEU A 100 -5.52 7.02 -2.85
C LEU A 100 -5.26 7.85 -4.10
N LYS A 101 -5.40 9.19 -4.01
CA LYS A 101 -5.04 10.12 -5.09
C LYS A 101 -3.55 10.13 -5.38
N LEU A 102 -2.70 9.95 -4.36
CA LEU A 102 -1.25 9.86 -4.49
C LEU A 102 -0.86 8.57 -5.20
N ILE A 103 -1.42 7.43 -4.78
CA ILE A 103 -1.28 6.15 -5.49
C ILE A 103 -1.73 6.31 -6.95
N GLU A 104 -2.92 6.87 -7.18
CA GLU A 104 -3.45 7.12 -8.54
C GLU A 104 -2.50 8.01 -9.38
N TYR A 105 -2.01 9.12 -8.81
CA TYR A 105 -1.11 10.06 -9.46
C TYR A 105 0.24 9.41 -9.79
N PHE A 106 0.85 8.76 -8.79
CA PHE A 106 2.14 8.09 -8.90
C PHE A 106 2.15 7.09 -10.06
N PHE A 107 1.08 6.30 -10.19
CA PHE A 107 0.94 5.28 -11.23
C PHE A 107 0.40 5.81 -12.57
N LYS A 108 0.00 7.08 -12.67
CA LYS A 108 -0.43 7.72 -13.93
C LYS A 108 0.73 8.39 -14.69
N ILE A 109 1.78 8.80 -14.00
CA ILE A 109 2.96 9.50 -14.57
C ILE A 109 4.18 8.60 -14.77
N SER A 110 4.06 7.31 -14.41
CA SER A 110 5.10 6.28 -14.55
C SER A 110 4.85 5.46 -15.81
#